data_AF-A0A3D0J241-F1
#
_entry.id   AF-A0A3D0J241-F1
#
_cell.length_a   1.000
_cell.length_b   1.000
_cell.length_c   1.000
_cell.angle_alpha   90.00
_cell.angle_beta   90.00
_cell.angle_gamma   90.00
#
_symmetry.space_group_name_H-M   'P 1'
#
loop_
_entity.id
_entity.type
_entity.pdbx_description
1 polymer ?
#
loop_
_entity_poly.entity_id
_entity_poly.type
_entity_poly.pdbx_seq_one_letter_code
_entity_poly.pdbx_strand_id
1 'polypeptide(L)'
;MIPVSRFKYVFLSLLVVFLAFAGLIGGRAYYLARHPEAVIKLPAFEAATASSTPLTPSVPNAPMPAGGGVFDQIAAEVSGVYEQAAPTVVRLRAVDGAEQLAGTGFFIDGQGTILTAYAVVGQAESVTVEVNGRTFSAKILGRDPRSGVAVLKIPATQTPYLALGEGMRLRPASAVVSVAFPYDLKAE
;
A
#
# COMPACT_ATOMS: atom_id res chain seq x y z
N MET A 1 -28.86 -29.81 -36.20
CA MET A 1 -30.18 -29.28 -35.74
C MET A 1 -30.21 -29.36 -34.21
N ILE A 2 -30.03 -28.24 -33.53
CA ILE A 2 -29.99 -28.16 -32.05
C ILE A 2 -31.45 -28.05 -31.56
N PRO A 3 -31.91 -28.89 -30.61
CA PRO A 3 -33.33 -28.96 -30.25
C PRO A 3 -33.79 -27.70 -29.51
N VAL A 4 -34.75 -27.01 -30.13
CA VAL A 4 -35.34 -25.71 -29.73
C VAL A 4 -36.00 -25.75 -28.32
N SER A 5 -36.19 -26.93 -27.73
CA SER A 5 -36.83 -27.10 -26.43
C SER A 5 -35.97 -26.67 -25.23
N ARG A 6 -34.63 -26.79 -25.29
CA ARG A 6 -33.76 -26.38 -24.17
C ARG A 6 -33.61 -24.87 -24.03
N PHE A 7 -33.81 -24.12 -25.13
CA PHE A 7 -33.67 -22.66 -25.14
C PHE A 7 -34.80 -21.96 -24.35
N LYS A 8 -36.01 -22.52 -24.38
CA LYS A 8 -37.17 -21.97 -23.64
C LYS A 8 -36.97 -22.01 -22.12
N TYR A 9 -36.39 -23.08 -21.58
CA TYR A 9 -36.18 -23.22 -20.13
C TYR A 9 -34.98 -22.40 -19.63
N VAL A 10 -33.94 -22.24 -20.44
CA VAL A 10 -32.80 -21.35 -20.12
C VAL A 10 -33.25 -19.88 -20.11
N PHE A 11 -34.07 -19.46 -21.06
CA PHE A 11 -34.61 -18.10 -21.09
C PHE A 11 -35.57 -17.84 -19.92
N LEU A 12 -36.44 -18.81 -19.59
CA LEU A 12 -37.37 -18.69 -18.47
C LEU A 12 -36.64 -18.64 -17.11
N SER A 13 -35.58 -19.42 -16.93
CA SER A 13 -34.77 -19.37 -15.70
C SER A 13 -34.01 -18.04 -15.54
N LEU A 14 -33.44 -17.50 -16.63
CA LEU A 14 -32.80 -16.17 -16.61
C LEU A 14 -33.79 -15.04 -16.29
N LEU A 15 -35.02 -15.10 -16.83
CA LEU A 15 -36.06 -14.11 -16.54
C LEU A 15 -36.47 -14.12 -15.06
N VAL A 16 -36.60 -15.31 -14.46
CA VAL A 16 -36.95 -15.44 -13.03
C VAL A 16 -35.84 -14.91 -12.14
N VAL A 17 -34.57 -15.19 -12.46
CA VAL A 17 -33.41 -14.65 -11.73
C VAL A 17 -33.34 -13.12 -11.86
N PHE A 18 -33.59 -12.59 -13.05
CA PHE A 18 -33.62 -11.13 -13.28
C PHE A 18 -34.72 -10.43 -12.47
N LEU A 19 -35.93 -11.00 -12.44
CA LEU A 19 -37.05 -10.47 -11.66
C LEU A 19 -36.77 -10.54 -10.15
N ALA A 20 -36.12 -11.59 -9.67
CA ALA A 20 -35.70 -11.70 -8.27
C ALA A 20 -34.64 -10.63 -7.90
N PHE A 21 -33.67 -10.38 -8.78
CA PHE A 21 -32.64 -9.35 -8.57
C PHE A 21 -33.22 -7.93 -8.62
N ALA A 22 -34.11 -7.65 -9.57
CA ALA A 22 -34.80 -6.37 -9.67
C ALA A 22 -35.66 -6.09 -8.42
N GLY A 23 -36.33 -7.12 -7.89
CA GLY A 23 -37.10 -7.03 -6.65
C GLY A 23 -36.23 -6.75 -5.42
N LEU A 24 -35.04 -7.34 -5.33
CA LEU A 24 -34.10 -7.12 -4.22
C LEU A 24 -33.55 -5.68 -4.22
N ILE A 25 -33.19 -5.16 -5.39
CA ILE A 25 -32.64 -3.81 -5.55
C ILE A 25 -33.71 -2.75 -5.30
N GLY A 26 -34.89 -2.91 -5.91
CA GLY A 26 -36.02 -1.99 -5.72
C GLY A 26 -36.56 -2.00 -4.29
N GLY A 27 -36.65 -3.19 -3.68
CA GLY A 27 -37.13 -3.36 -2.31
C GLY A 27 -36.23 -2.68 -1.28
N ARG A 28 -34.90 -2.76 -1.43
CA ARG A 28 -33.95 -2.11 -0.50
C ARG A 28 -34.02 -0.58 -0.60
N ALA A 29 -34.14 -0.04 -1.82
CA ALA A 29 -34.31 1.40 -2.02
C ALA A 29 -35.64 1.91 -1.43
N TYR A 30 -36.73 1.17 -1.64
CA TYR A 30 -38.03 1.49 -1.07
C TYR A 30 -38.05 1.41 0.47
N TYR A 31 -37.36 0.42 1.03
CA TYR A 31 -37.26 0.22 2.49
C TYR A 31 -36.47 1.35 3.17
N LEU A 32 -35.34 1.78 2.58
CA LEU A 32 -34.55 2.91 3.11
C LEU A 32 -35.29 4.25 3.00
N ALA A 33 -36.14 4.44 1.99
CA ALA A 33 -36.95 5.66 1.85
C ALA A 33 -38.08 5.76 2.89
N ARG A 34 -38.58 4.62 3.41
CA ARG A 34 -39.66 4.57 4.43
C ARG A 34 -39.16 4.46 5.87
N HIS A 35 -37.90 4.08 6.09
CA HIS A 35 -37.28 3.99 7.41
C HIS A 35 -36.04 4.91 7.50
N PRO A 36 -36.22 6.24 7.55
CA PRO A 36 -35.10 7.19 7.71
C PRO A 36 -34.35 7.01 9.05
N GLU A 37 -34.95 6.30 10.00
CA GLU A 37 -34.37 5.93 11.31
C GLU A 37 -33.30 4.82 11.20
N ALA A 38 -33.18 4.11 10.07
CA ALA A 38 -32.18 3.05 9.86
C ALA A 38 -30.81 3.59 9.41
N VAL A 39 -30.71 4.89 9.13
CA VAL A 39 -29.42 5.57 8.93
C VAL A 39 -28.83 5.78 10.32
N ILE A 40 -27.68 5.15 10.59
CA ILE A 40 -26.92 5.41 11.81
C ILE A 40 -26.65 6.92 11.87
N LYS A 41 -27.38 7.64 12.72
CA LYS A 41 -26.97 8.96 13.19
C LYS A 41 -25.68 8.72 13.96
N LEU A 42 -24.55 9.00 13.32
CA LEU A 42 -23.28 9.17 14.01
C LEU A 42 -23.57 10.14 15.17
N PRO A 43 -23.18 9.82 16.41
CA PRO A 43 -23.32 10.76 17.50
C PRO A 43 -22.62 12.05 17.05
N ALA A 44 -23.37 13.15 17.06
CA ALA A 44 -22.73 14.45 16.99
C ALA A 44 -21.72 14.44 18.13
N PHE A 45 -20.43 14.53 17.80
CA PHE A 45 -19.45 14.86 18.82
C PHE A 45 -19.88 16.23 19.34
N GLU A 46 -20.54 16.22 20.51
CA GLU A 46 -20.60 17.39 21.37
C GLU A 46 -19.15 17.83 21.45
N ALA A 47 -18.86 18.98 20.82
CA ALA A 47 -17.57 19.60 20.97
C ALA A 47 -17.41 19.78 22.47
N ALA A 48 -16.63 18.88 23.09
CA ALA A 48 -16.24 19.01 24.47
C ALA A 48 -15.79 20.45 24.59
N THR A 49 -16.49 21.22 25.40
CA THR A 49 -16.11 22.59 25.70
C THR A 49 -14.84 22.45 26.52
N ALA A 50 -13.74 22.15 25.83
CA ALA A 50 -12.42 22.10 26.40
C ALA A 50 -12.24 23.50 26.96
N SER A 51 -12.22 23.58 28.29
CA SER A 51 -11.68 24.76 28.96
C SER A 51 -10.26 24.88 28.46
N SER A 52 -10.08 25.71 27.42
CA SER A 52 -8.78 26.02 26.86
C SER A 52 -8.10 26.92 27.87
N THR A 53 -7.55 26.33 28.93
CA THR A 53 -6.43 26.99 29.61
C THR A 53 -5.36 27.11 28.54
N PRO A 54 -4.94 28.33 28.16
CA PRO A 54 -3.89 28.50 27.18
C PRO A 54 -2.66 27.76 27.71
N LEU A 55 -2.25 26.70 27.01
CA LEU A 55 -0.92 26.14 27.23
C LEU A 55 0.04 27.25 26.82
N THR A 56 0.56 27.97 27.80
CA THR A 56 1.65 28.90 27.57
C THR A 56 2.83 28.02 27.17
N PRO A 57 3.33 28.08 25.92
CA PRO A 57 4.47 27.28 25.53
C PRO A 57 5.62 27.69 26.44
N SER A 58 5.98 26.79 27.35
CA SER A 58 7.18 26.93 28.15
C SER A 58 8.33 26.65 27.18
N VAL A 59 8.85 27.68 26.51
CA VAL A 59 10.09 27.55 25.76
C VAL A 59 11.15 27.19 26.79
N PRO A 60 11.75 25.98 26.74
CA PRO A 60 12.83 25.66 27.66
C PRO A 60 13.93 26.68 27.42
N ASN A 61 14.20 27.54 28.40
CA ASN A 61 15.28 28.52 28.33
C ASN A 61 16.64 27.85 28.61
N ALA A 62 16.82 26.67 28.02
CA ALA A 62 18.11 26.00 27.96
C ALA A 62 18.88 26.64 26.80
N PRO A 63 20.13 27.08 27.00
CA PRO A 63 20.96 27.48 25.88
C PRO A 63 21.00 26.33 24.88
N MET A 64 20.52 26.59 23.65
CA MET A 64 20.75 25.68 22.54
C MET A 64 22.27 25.43 22.48
N PRO A 65 22.72 24.16 22.46
CA PRO A 65 24.14 23.89 22.27
C PRO A 65 24.58 24.58 20.98
N ALA A 66 25.62 25.41 21.08
CA ALA A 66 26.19 26.11 19.94
C ALA A 66 26.55 25.06 18.86
N GLY A 67 26.18 25.36 17.61
CA GLY A 67 26.17 24.42 16.49
C GLY A 67 27.48 23.67 16.25
N GLY A 68 27.32 22.46 15.70
CA GLY A 68 28.37 21.47 15.43
C GLY A 68 28.27 20.30 16.41
N GLY A 69 27.37 19.36 16.17
CA GLY A 69 27.22 18.22 17.08
C GLY A 69 25.99 17.36 16.85
N VAL A 70 24.81 17.84 17.27
CA VAL A 70 23.61 16.98 17.32
C VAL A 70 23.02 16.72 15.93
N PHE A 71 22.88 17.75 15.09
CA PHE A 71 22.36 17.56 13.73
C PHE A 71 23.34 16.79 12.84
N ASP A 72 24.64 16.97 13.05
CA ASP A 72 25.68 16.22 12.34
C ASP A 72 25.67 14.74 12.76
N GLN A 73 25.42 14.45 14.04
CA GLN A 73 25.25 13.08 14.54
C GLN A 73 24.01 12.40 13.94
N ILE A 74 22.87 13.10 13.91
CA ILE A 74 21.64 12.59 13.29
C ILE A 74 21.87 12.36 11.79
N ALA A 75 22.53 13.31 11.11
CA ALA A 75 22.86 13.17 9.70
C ALA A 75 23.76 11.94 9.46
N ALA A 76 24.80 11.75 10.28
CA ALA A 76 25.67 10.59 10.19
C ALA A 76 24.93 9.27 10.44
N GLU A 77 24.01 9.23 11.41
CA GLU A 77 23.19 8.05 11.71
C GLU A 77 22.24 7.73 10.54
N VAL A 78 21.54 8.74 10.01
CA VAL A 78 20.66 8.58 8.84
C VAL A 78 21.46 8.14 7.62
N SER A 79 22.65 8.69 7.39
CA SER A 79 23.56 8.27 6.33
C SER A 79 23.96 6.80 6.50
N GLY A 80 24.29 6.35 7.71
CA GLY A 80 24.60 4.95 7.99
C GLY A 80 23.43 4.01 7.69
N VAL A 81 22.21 4.40 8.08
CA VAL A 81 20.98 3.64 7.74
C VAL A 81 20.77 3.60 6.24
N TYR A 82 20.99 4.70 5.53
CA TYR A 82 20.87 4.76 4.07
C TYR A 82 21.90 3.85 3.39
N GLU A 83 23.17 3.91 3.77
CA GLU A 83 24.23 3.08 3.18
C GLU A 83 23.95 1.58 3.34
N GLN A 84 23.38 1.18 4.48
CA GLN A 84 22.97 -0.20 4.73
C GLN A 84 21.74 -0.61 3.91
N ALA A 85 20.75 0.27 3.79
CA ALA A 85 19.48 -0.04 3.15
C ALA A 85 19.53 0.07 1.62
N ALA A 86 20.24 1.07 1.07
CA ALA A 86 20.25 1.43 -0.34
C ALA A 86 20.51 0.26 -1.30
N PRO A 87 21.48 -0.66 -1.04
CA PRO A 87 21.74 -1.79 -1.94
C PRO A 87 20.57 -2.79 -2.04
N THR A 88 19.68 -2.80 -1.05
CA THR A 88 18.54 -3.74 -0.97
C THR A 88 17.30 -3.22 -1.68
N VAL A 89 17.25 -1.91 -1.95
CA VAL A 89 16.13 -1.23 -2.58
C VAL A 89 16.21 -1.43 -4.09
N VAL A 90 15.07 -1.69 -4.72
CA VAL A 90 14.97 -1.93 -6.16
C VAL A 90 13.86 -1.08 -6.79
N ARG A 91 14.05 -0.72 -8.06
CA ARG A 91 13.02 -0.04 -8.86
C ARG A 91 12.13 -1.08 -9.53
N LEU A 92 10.82 -0.87 -9.48
CA LEU A 92 9.85 -1.73 -10.14
C LEU A 92 9.12 -0.95 -11.21
N ARG A 93 8.84 -1.63 -12.33
CA ARG A 93 7.91 -1.18 -13.36
C ARG A 93 6.97 -2.32 -13.69
N ALA A 94 5.67 -2.10 -13.61
CA ALA A 94 4.66 -3.07 -13.99
C ALA A 94 3.80 -2.50 -15.13
N VAL A 95 3.24 -3.38 -15.95
CA VAL A 95 2.33 -3.00 -17.04
C VAL A 95 1.00 -3.68 -16.78
N ASP A 96 -0.01 -2.89 -16.43
CA ASP A 96 -1.39 -3.34 -16.19
C ASP A 96 -2.28 -2.82 -17.32
N GLY A 97 -2.47 -3.64 -18.35
CA GLY A 97 -3.12 -3.23 -19.59
C GLY A 97 -2.35 -2.13 -20.32
N ALA A 98 -2.92 -0.92 -20.37
CA ALA A 98 -2.28 0.26 -20.97
C ALA A 98 -1.57 1.16 -19.94
N GLU A 99 -1.71 0.87 -18.65
CA GLU A 99 -1.14 1.67 -17.58
C GLU A 99 0.25 1.17 -17.21
N GLN A 100 1.19 2.11 -17.07
CA GLN A 100 2.53 1.82 -16.60
C GLN A 100 2.66 2.26 -15.15
N LEU A 101 2.82 1.29 -14.27
CA LEU A 101 3.00 1.49 -12.85
C LEU A 101 4.49 1.48 -12.52
N ALA A 102 4.94 2.37 -11.64
CA ALA A 102 6.29 2.38 -11.14
C ALA A 102 6.31 2.49 -9.62
N GLY A 103 7.31 1.89 -9.00
CA GLY A 103 7.44 1.93 -7.56
C GLY A 103 8.74 1.36 -7.03
N THR A 104 8.76 1.15 -5.73
CA THR A 104 9.92 0.64 -4.99
C THR A 104 9.60 -0.75 -4.43
N GLY A 105 10.63 -1.58 -4.34
CA GLY A 105 10.60 -2.83 -3.58
C GLY A 105 11.92 -3.04 -2.86
N PHE A 106 11.96 -4.07 -2.02
CA PHE A 106 13.11 -4.39 -1.18
C PHE A 106 13.38 -5.89 -1.22
N PHE A 107 14.65 -6.28 -1.30
CA PHE A 107 15.04 -7.66 -1.09
C PHE A 107 14.83 -8.07 0.36
N ILE A 108 14.14 -9.20 0.57
CA ILE A 108 13.87 -9.77 1.89
C ILE A 108 14.68 -11.05 2.17
N ASP A 109 15.38 -11.58 1.15
CA ASP A 109 16.30 -12.69 1.28
C ASP A 109 17.49 -12.59 0.31
N GLY A 110 18.49 -13.45 0.50
CA GLY A 110 19.65 -13.57 -0.39
C GLY A 110 19.40 -14.36 -1.67
N GLN A 111 18.16 -14.70 -1.97
CA GLN A 111 17.77 -15.52 -3.11
C GLN A 111 16.99 -14.71 -4.16
N GLY A 112 16.96 -13.37 -4.06
CA GLY A 112 16.25 -12.51 -4.99
C GLY A 112 14.74 -12.44 -4.78
N THR A 113 14.24 -12.72 -3.57
CA THR A 113 12.84 -12.47 -3.21
C THR A 113 12.64 -11.00 -2.83
N ILE A 114 11.63 -10.36 -3.39
CA ILE A 114 11.36 -8.93 -3.26
C ILE A 114 9.97 -8.73 -2.66
N LEU A 115 9.87 -7.82 -1.69
CA LEU A 115 8.61 -7.33 -1.14
C LEU A 115 8.30 -5.93 -1.70
N THR A 116 7.06 -5.70 -2.10
CA THR A 116 6.61 -4.40 -2.61
C THR A 116 5.13 -4.15 -2.24
N ALA A 117 4.63 -2.96 -2.55
CA ALA A 117 3.21 -2.64 -2.40
C ALA A 117 2.38 -3.27 -3.51
N TYR A 118 1.19 -3.74 -3.17
CA TYR A 118 0.22 -4.28 -4.12
C TYR A 118 -0.11 -3.28 -5.23
N ALA A 119 -0.24 -2.00 -4.91
CA ALA A 119 -0.56 -0.95 -5.89
C ALA A 119 0.52 -0.76 -6.98
N VAL A 120 1.77 -1.18 -6.74
CA VAL A 120 2.84 -1.13 -7.75
C VAL A 120 2.71 -2.27 -8.76
N VAL A 121 2.13 -3.40 -8.34
CA VAL A 121 1.98 -4.60 -9.15
C VAL A 121 0.59 -4.67 -9.80
N GLY A 122 -0.45 -4.23 -9.10
CA GLY A 122 -1.84 -4.26 -9.58
C GLY A 122 -2.26 -5.66 -10.05
N GLN A 123 -2.85 -5.73 -11.24
CA GLN A 123 -3.16 -6.97 -11.93
C GLN A 123 -2.13 -7.33 -13.02
N ALA A 124 -1.03 -6.57 -13.14
CA ALA A 124 -0.03 -6.71 -14.18
C ALA A 124 0.46 -8.15 -14.36
N GLU A 125 0.44 -8.65 -15.60
CA GLU A 125 0.93 -9.99 -15.94
C GLU A 125 2.47 -10.08 -15.87
N SER A 126 3.13 -8.95 -16.07
CA SER A 126 4.59 -8.83 -16.08
C SER A 126 5.05 -7.68 -15.19
N VAL A 127 6.05 -7.95 -14.35
CA VAL A 127 6.75 -6.96 -13.56
C VAL A 127 8.23 -7.01 -13.91
N THR A 128 8.78 -5.84 -14.16
CA THR A 128 10.19 -5.61 -14.43
C THR A 128 10.83 -5.00 -13.20
N VAL A 129 11.94 -5.59 -12.76
CA VAL A 129 12.72 -5.12 -11.61
C VAL A 129 14.07 -4.64 -12.11
N GLU A 130 14.46 -3.44 -11.72
CA GLU A 130 15.76 -2.86 -12.02
C GLU A 130 16.62 -2.83 -10.75
N VAL A 131 17.81 -3.43 -10.85
CA VAL A 131 18.79 -3.59 -9.77
C VAL A 131 20.15 -3.13 -10.31
N ASN A 132 20.72 -2.06 -9.76
CA ASN A 132 22.02 -1.52 -10.17
C ASN A 132 22.14 -1.32 -11.70
N GLY A 133 21.11 -0.78 -12.33
CA GLY A 133 21.04 -0.54 -13.78
C GLY A 133 20.81 -1.80 -14.63
N ARG A 134 20.62 -2.97 -14.02
CA ARG A 134 20.27 -4.21 -14.72
C ARG A 134 18.81 -4.54 -14.53
N THR A 135 18.17 -4.95 -15.62
CA THR A 135 16.74 -5.21 -15.68
C THR A 135 16.47 -6.71 -15.66
N PHE A 136 15.53 -7.14 -14.82
CA PHE A 136 15.10 -8.52 -14.64
C PHE A 136 13.58 -8.63 -14.80
N SER A 137 13.12 -9.67 -15.47
CA SER A 137 11.71 -10.06 -15.40
C SER A 137 11.46 -10.80 -14.08
N ALA A 138 10.48 -10.34 -13.31
CA ALA A 138 10.15 -10.90 -12.02
C ALA A 138 8.90 -11.79 -12.10
N LYS A 139 8.97 -12.94 -11.44
CA LYS A 139 7.82 -13.80 -11.21
C LYS A 139 7.06 -13.30 -10.00
N ILE A 140 5.75 -13.17 -10.11
CA ILE A 140 4.87 -12.84 -8.99
C ILE A 140 4.63 -14.12 -8.19
N LEU A 141 5.07 -14.14 -6.94
CA LEU A 141 4.84 -15.28 -6.03
C LEU A 141 3.49 -15.18 -5.34
N GLY A 142 3.03 -13.96 -5.04
CA GLY A 142 1.75 -13.73 -4.41
C GLY A 142 1.40 -12.25 -4.34
N ARG A 143 0.09 -11.98 -4.21
CA ARG A 143 -0.50 -10.65 -4.05
C ARG A 143 -1.52 -10.73 -2.93
N ASP A 144 -1.50 -9.80 -2.00
CA ASP A 144 -2.52 -9.67 -0.97
C ASP A 144 -3.08 -8.24 -0.97
N PRO A 145 -4.22 -8.02 -1.66
CA PRO A 145 -4.87 -6.70 -1.69
C PRO A 145 -5.35 -6.23 -0.31
N ARG A 146 -5.57 -7.14 0.65
CA ARG A 146 -6.08 -6.77 1.99
C ARG A 146 -4.99 -6.15 2.85
N SER A 147 -3.78 -6.70 2.80
CA SER A 147 -2.62 -6.13 3.50
C SER A 147 -1.86 -5.10 2.65
N GLY A 148 -2.16 -5.02 1.35
CA GLY A 148 -1.57 -4.04 0.44
C GLY A 148 -0.16 -4.40 -0.02
N VAL A 149 0.23 -5.68 0.03
CA VAL A 149 1.58 -6.16 -0.31
C VAL A 149 1.59 -7.14 -1.48
N ALA A 150 2.74 -7.26 -2.13
CA ALA A 150 3.01 -8.27 -3.13
C ALA A 150 4.44 -8.80 -2.98
N VAL A 151 4.64 -10.08 -3.31
CA VAL A 151 5.95 -10.75 -3.25
C VAL A 151 6.35 -11.19 -4.66
N LEU A 152 7.57 -10.82 -5.04
CA LEU A 152 8.15 -11.09 -6.35
C LEU A 152 9.43 -11.91 -6.22
N LYS A 153 9.84 -12.54 -7.32
CA LYS A 153 11.07 -13.32 -7.41
C LYS A 153 11.80 -13.03 -8.70
N ILE A 154 13.09 -12.72 -8.61
CA ILE A 154 13.98 -12.62 -9.77
C ILE A 154 15.02 -13.75 -9.75
N PRO A 155 15.59 -14.14 -10.90
CA PRO A 155 16.66 -15.13 -10.97
C PRO A 155 18.01 -14.50 -10.56
N ALA A 156 18.13 -14.11 -9.28
CA ALA A 156 19.34 -13.57 -8.69
C ALA A 156 19.68 -14.34 -7.40
N THR A 157 20.97 -14.48 -7.10
CA THR A 157 21.47 -15.10 -5.87
C THR A 157 22.47 -14.17 -5.21
N GLN A 158 22.70 -14.35 -3.91
CA GLN A 158 23.58 -13.49 -3.12
C GLN A 158 23.14 -12.02 -3.13
N THR A 159 21.82 -11.78 -3.20
CA THR A 159 21.26 -10.43 -3.15
C THR A 159 21.44 -9.84 -1.75
N PRO A 160 21.80 -8.55 -1.61
CA PRO A 160 21.74 -7.88 -0.32
C PRO A 160 20.27 -7.78 0.11
N TYR A 161 19.98 -8.00 1.39
CA TYR A 161 18.60 -7.98 1.90
C TYR A 161 18.54 -7.39 3.31
N LEU A 162 17.38 -6.84 3.65
CA LEU A 162 17.08 -6.38 5.00
C LEU A 162 16.24 -7.44 5.73
N ALA A 163 16.66 -7.78 6.95
CA ALA A 163 15.84 -8.60 7.82
C ALA A 163 14.57 -7.82 8.22
N LEU A 164 13.43 -8.49 8.17
CA LEU A 164 12.19 -7.92 8.68
C LEU A 164 12.27 -7.84 10.21
N GLY A 165 11.96 -6.67 10.77
CA GLY A 165 11.94 -6.50 12.22
C GLY A 165 10.85 -7.37 12.86
N GLU A 166 11.21 -8.13 13.89
CA GLU A 166 10.24 -8.90 14.67
C GLU A 166 9.36 -7.96 15.50
N GLY A 167 8.04 -7.98 15.24
CA GLY A 167 6.99 -7.50 16.15
C GLY A 167 7.19 -6.10 16.75
N MET A 168 6.72 -5.07 16.02
CA MET A 168 6.58 -3.66 16.43
C MET A 168 6.91 -3.35 17.90
N ARG A 169 8.19 -3.08 18.20
CA ARG A 169 8.60 -2.37 19.42
C ARG A 169 8.82 -0.88 19.17
N LEU A 170 8.11 -0.32 18.19
CA LEU A 170 8.13 1.12 17.96
C LEU A 170 7.34 1.80 19.07
N ARG A 171 7.97 2.74 19.76
CA ARG A 171 7.31 3.62 20.72
C ARG A 171 6.77 4.85 20.00
N PRO A 172 5.74 5.53 20.53
CA PRO A 172 5.36 6.85 20.04
C PRO A 172 6.59 7.77 19.95
N ALA A 173 6.68 8.57 18.88
CA ALA A 173 7.83 9.44 18.56
C ALA A 173 9.15 8.72 18.21
N SER A 174 9.13 7.44 17.84
CA SER A 174 10.30 6.79 17.25
C SER A 174 10.64 7.40 15.88
N ALA A 175 11.91 7.67 15.63
CA ALA A 175 12.38 8.09 14.32
C ALA A 175 12.29 6.94 13.30
N VAL A 176 11.95 7.24 12.06
CA VAL A 176 11.88 6.28 10.94
C VAL A 176 12.51 6.92 9.72
N VAL A 177 13.32 6.13 9.01
CA VAL A 177 13.91 6.50 7.72
C VAL A 177 13.24 5.68 6.64
N SER A 178 12.65 6.35 5.65
CA SER A 178 12.14 5.70 4.44
C SER A 178 13.18 5.83 3.33
N VAL A 179 13.71 4.70 2.86
CA VAL A 179 14.55 4.67 1.67
C VAL A 179 13.71 4.15 0.52
N ALA A 180 13.59 4.93 -0.54
CA ALA A 180 12.79 4.56 -1.70
C ALA A 180 13.37 5.16 -2.98
N PHE A 181 12.94 4.60 -4.11
CA PHE A 181 13.06 5.27 -5.39
C PHE A 181 11.79 6.11 -5.60
N PRO A 182 11.84 7.44 -5.36
CA PRO A 182 10.78 8.31 -5.82
C PRO A 182 10.64 8.13 -7.33
N TYR A 183 9.40 8.23 -7.81
CA TYR A 183 8.98 8.04 -9.21
C TYR A 183 9.93 8.70 -10.23
N ASP A 184 9.89 8.26 -11.50
CA ASP A 184 10.82 8.53 -12.63
C ASP A 184 11.32 9.99 -12.79
N LEU A 185 12.10 10.48 -11.82
CA LEU A 185 12.94 11.66 -11.97
C LEU A 185 14.11 11.18 -12.80
N LYS A 186 14.12 11.55 -14.08
CA LYS A 186 15.37 11.57 -14.82
C LYS A 186 16.29 12.52 -14.05
N ALA A 187 17.37 12.00 -13.49
CA ALA A 187 18.50 12.85 -13.15
C ALA A 187 19.04 13.35 -14.49
N GLU A 188 18.68 14.58 -14.85
CA GLU A 188 19.30 15.32 -15.96
C GLU A 188 20.62 15.93 -15.50
#